data_AF-A0A366CTB6-F1
#
_entry.id   AF-A0A366CTB6-F1
#
_cell.length_a   1.000
_cell.length_b   1.000
_cell.length_c   1.000
_cell.angle_alpha   90.00
_cell.angle_beta   90.00
_cell.angle_gamma   90.00
#
_symmetry.space_group_name_H-M   'P 1'
#
loop_
_entity.id
_entity.type
_entity.pdbx_description
1 polymer ?
#
loop_
_entity_poly.entity_id
_entity_poly.type
_entity_poly.pdbx_seq_one_letter_code
_entity_poly.pdbx_strand_id
1 'polypeptide(L)' 'MSLERAPNHVKLAVDLIELLETNAIAPDVAVEALRLVLKDFENKLDIAEQISDSESQ' A
#
# COMPACT_ATOMS: atom_id res chain seq x y z
N MET A 1 19.18 14.85 3.91
CA MET A 1 19.39 13.48 3.38
C MET A 1 18.27 13.21 2.39
N SER A 2 18.59 12.87 1.14
CA SER A 2 17.63 12.93 0.03
C SER A 2 16.73 11.68 -0.02
N LEU A 3 15.41 11.90 0.06
CA LEU A 3 14.37 10.89 -0.20
C LEU A 3 14.48 10.29 -1.62
N GLU A 4 15.21 10.94 -2.54
CA GLU A 4 15.40 10.48 -3.92
C GLU A 4 16.09 9.11 -4.03
N ARG A 5 16.87 8.68 -3.03
CA ARG A 5 17.55 7.37 -3.01
C ARG A 5 16.80 6.30 -2.22
N ALA A 6 15.65 6.62 -1.64
CA ALA A 6 14.88 5.66 -0.86
C ALA A 6 14.21 4.61 -1.78
N PRO A 7 14.00 3.37 -1.29
CA PRO A 7 13.20 2.37 -1.99
C PRO A 7 11.80 2.90 -2.34
N ASN A 8 11.22 2.41 -3.43
CA ASN A 8 9.93 2.91 -3.94
C ASN A 8 8.82 2.81 -2.89
N HIS A 9 8.79 1.73 -2.10
CA HIS A 9 7.80 1.56 -1.03
C HIS A 9 7.95 2.61 0.09
N VAL A 10 9.18 3.08 0.37
CA VAL A 10 9.42 4.13 1.38
C VAL A 10 8.93 5.48 0.85
N LYS A 11 9.23 5.80 -0.40
CA LYS A 11 8.75 7.04 -1.04
C LYS A 11 7.23 7.10 -1.05
N LEU A 12 6.59 6.01 -1.49
CA LEU A 12 5.13 5.91 -1.51
C LEU A 12 4.51 6.04 -0.12
N ALA A 13 5.13 5.45 0.92
CA ALA A 13 4.66 5.60 2.28
C ALA A 13 4.72 7.06 2.76
N VAL A 14 5.77 7.80 2.40
CA VAL A 14 5.90 9.23 2.71
C VAL A 14 4.82 10.04 2.00
N ASP A 15 4.61 9.80 0.70
CA ASP A 15 3.58 10.50 -0.08
C ASP A 15 2.17 10.23 0.49
N LEU A 16 1.89 9.00 0.92
CA LEU A 16 0.63 8.63 1.55
C LEU A 16 0.42 9.32 2.91
N ILE A 17 1.48 9.46 3.71
CA ILE A 17 1.41 10.19 4.99
C ILE A 17 1.11 11.66 4.73
N GLU A 18 1.82 12.30 3.80
CA GLU A 18 1.58 13.70 3.43
C GLU A 18 0.13 13.92 2.96
N LEU A 19 -0.40 13.00 2.14
CA LEU A 19 -1.78 13.06 1.68
C LEU A 19 -2.78 12.99 2.84
N LEU A 20 -2.57 12.07 3.78
CA LEU A 20 -3.46 11.89 4.93
C LEU A 20 -3.42 13.10 5.88
N GLU A 21 -2.23 13.65 6.12
CA GLU A 21 -2.04 14.85 6.95
C GLU A 21 -2.66 16.09 6.31
N THR A 22 -2.47 16.28 4.99
CA THR A 22 -3.05 17.40 4.23
C THR A 22 -4.57 17.39 4.28
N ASN A 23 -5.18 16.21 4.34
CA ASN A 23 -6.63 16.04 4.48
C ASN A 23 -7.11 16.02 5.94
N ALA A 24 -6.22 16.29 6.90
CA ALA A 24 -6.50 16.30 8.34
C ALA A 24 -7.19 15.00 8.83
N ILE A 25 -6.80 13.85 8.27
CA ILE A 25 -7.35 12.56 8.66
C ILE A 25 -6.80 12.18 10.03
N ALA A 26 -7.70 11.79 10.94
CA ALA A 26 -7.31 11.35 12.27
C ALA A 26 -6.46 10.06 12.19
N PRO A 27 -5.37 9.91 12.98
CA PRO A 27 -4.47 8.77 12.86
C PRO A 27 -5.13 7.40 13.03
N ASP A 28 -6.13 7.29 13.90
CA ASP A 28 -6.91 6.06 14.10
C ASP A 28 -7.72 5.69 12.84
N VAL A 29 -8.36 6.68 12.21
CA VAL A 29 -9.08 6.50 10.95
C VAL A 29 -8.12 6.12 9.82
N ALA A 30 -6.97 6.77 9.74
CA ALA A 30 -5.93 6.47 8.75
C ALA A 30 -5.42 5.03 8.89
N VAL A 31 -5.17 4.57 10.12
CA VAL A 31 -4.71 3.19 10.38
C VAL A 31 -5.74 2.17 9.92
N GLU A 32 -7.02 2.35 10.25
CA GLU A 32 -8.06 1.41 9.83
C GLU A 32 -8.27 1.43 8.30
N ALA A 33 -8.19 2.59 7.66
CA ALA A 33 -8.23 2.70 6.20
C ALA A 33 -7.03 1.98 5.54
N LEU A 34 -5.82 2.19 6.05
CA LEU A 34 -4.61 1.55 5.53
C LEU A 34 -4.64 0.03 5.69
N ARG A 35 -5.25 -0.51 6.76
CA ARG A 35 -5.47 -1.96 6.91
C ARG A 35 -6.38 -2.52 5.82
N LEU A 36 -7.45 -1.82 5.46
CA LEU A 36 -8.33 -2.23 4.38
C LEU A 36 -7.62 -2.21 3.03
N VAL A 37 -6.84 -1.15 2.77
CA VAL A 37 -6.02 -1.04 1.56
C VAL A 37 -5.00 -2.17 1.49
N LEU A 38 -4.28 -2.45 2.57
CA LEU A 38 -3.31 -3.56 2.63
C LEU A 38 -3.98 -4.89 2.29
N LYS A 39 -5.12 -5.20 2.93
CA LYS A 39 -5.88 -6.43 2.68
C LYS A 39 -6.33 -6.55 1.22
N ASP A 40 -6.74 -5.45 0.59
CA ASP A 40 -7.12 -5.44 -0.83
C ASP A 40 -5.94 -5.79 -1.74
N PHE A 41 -4.73 -5.28 -1.45
CA PHE A 41 -3.53 -5.64 -2.20
C PHE A 41 -3.05 -7.06 -1.94
N GLU A 42 -3.13 -7.56 -0.70
CA GLU A 42 -2.86 -8.97 -0.38
C GLU A 42 -3.76 -9.90 -1.18
N ASN A 43 -5.08 -9.64 -1.21
CA ASN A 43 -6.01 -10.43 -2.02
C ASN A 43 -5.67 -10.41 -3.52
N LYS A 44 -5.20 -9.26 -4.05
CA LYS A 44 -4.79 -9.15 -5.46
C LYS A 44 -3.53 -9.95 -5.76
N LEU A 45 -2.58 -10.02 -4.81
CA LEU A 45 -1.40 -10.86 -4.93
C LEU A 45 -1.80 -12.34 -4.92
N ASP A 46 -2.66 -12.75 -3.99
CA ASP A 46 -3.16 -14.13 -3.92
C ASP A 46 -3.89 -14.54 -5.21
N ILE A 47 -4.68 -13.63 -5.79
CA ILE A 47 -5.35 -13.87 -7.08
C ILE A 47 -4.33 -13.99 -8.21
N ALA A 48 -3.32 -13.11 -8.24
CA ALA A 48 -2.28 -13.15 -9.28
C ALA A 48 -1.47 -14.46 -9.22
N GLU A 49 -1.16 -14.96 -8.02
CA GLU A 49 -0.51 -16.25 -7.81
C GLU A 49 -1.40 -17.41 -8.30
N GLN A 50 -2.69 -17.41 -7.94
CA GLN A 50 -3.64 -18.43 -8.39
C GLN A 50 -3.83 -18.47 -9.90
N ILE A 51 -3.80 -17.32 -10.59
CA ILE A 51 -3.88 -17.26 -12.06
C ILE A 51 -2.62 -17.88 -12.68
N SER A 52 -1.43 -17.61 -12.12
CA SER A 52 -0.17 -18.15 -12.63
C SER A 52 -0.05 -19.68 -12.51
N ASP A 53 -0.64 -20.25 -11.45
CA ASP A 53 -0.70 -21.71 -11.25
C ASP A 53 -1.74 -22.38 -12.19
N SER A 54 -2.78 -21.64 -12.60
CA SER A 54 -3.83 -22.13 -13.50
C SER A 54 -3.40 -22.19 -14.96
N GLU A 55 -2.55 -21.25 -15.40
CA GLU A 55 -2.01 -21.22 -16.78
C GLU A 55 -0.87 -22.22 -17.02
N SER A 56 -0.36 -22.82 -15.94
CA SER A 56 0.76 -23.77 -15.95
C SER A 56 0.32 -25.24 -15.93
N GLN A 57 -0.98 -25.54 -16.00
CA GLN A 57 -1.57 -26.90 -16.02
C GLN A 57 -2.21 -27.27 -17.36
#